data_AF-A0A0N1C1C3-F1
#
_entry.id   AF-A0A0N1C1C3-F1
#
_cell.length_a   1.000
_cell.length_b   1.000
_cell.length_c   1.000
_cell.angle_alpha   90.00
_cell.angle_beta   90.00
_cell.angle_gamma   90.00
#
_symmetry.space_group_name_H-M   'P 1'
#
loop_
_entity.id
_entity.type
_entity.pdbx_description
1 polymer ?
#
loop_
_entity_poly.entity_id
_entity_poly.type
_entity_poly.pdbx_seq_one_letter_code
_entity_poly.pdbx_strand_id
1 'polypeptide(L)'
;GYKEGRVVAFEANLTRQGFARGERGTVIGVKDGKVELAMPNGEVRRFDPDRLPRNLKHDAVTIFERKEIALHQGDRIRWTAKDGARGLLNGDIAHVARIDGDTITVTTSDGKLHDLARGDPMLERLDLAYAINVHVAQGMTAQNGIIMMSERERMLNTSASFLVAVTRIAENATLVTDNPDRVERQVETRSGAKTSALETARGDTNGDRPNQQEVAAMSEDLKKLAEKLGPEFALAVLTNKERDITLEKPLYRSERGRGSGEREIDRERQLERERDLERGR
;
A
#
# COMPACT_ATOMS: atom_id res chain seq x y z
N GLY A 1 -1.89 -7.62 15.81
CA GLY A 1 -2.56 -8.40 16.86
C GLY A 1 -2.69 -9.85 16.45
N TYR A 2 -2.83 -10.74 17.43
CA TYR A 2 -3.10 -12.17 17.21
C TYR A 2 -4.56 -12.32 16.76
N LYS A 3 -4.76 -12.73 15.51
CA LYS A 3 -6.08 -12.99 14.91
C LYS A 3 -6.03 -14.36 14.27
N GLU A 4 -7.17 -15.03 14.23
CA GLU A 4 -7.31 -16.34 13.58
C GLU A 4 -6.76 -16.31 12.15
N GLY A 5 -6.07 -17.38 11.74
CA GLY A 5 -5.41 -17.51 10.44
C GLY A 5 -4.04 -16.83 10.33
N ARG A 6 -3.63 -15.97 11.28
CA ARG A 6 -2.27 -15.40 11.31
C ARG A 6 -1.25 -16.44 11.71
N VAL A 7 -0.01 -16.28 11.24
CA VAL A 7 1.12 -17.16 11.58
C VAL A 7 2.01 -16.47 12.60
N VAL A 8 2.36 -17.16 13.67
CA VAL A 8 3.29 -16.71 14.71
C VAL A 8 4.60 -17.45 14.51
N ALA A 9 5.68 -16.73 14.23
CA ALA A 9 7.03 -17.28 14.14
C ALA A 9 7.84 -16.92 15.38
N PHE A 10 8.54 -17.91 15.94
CA PHE A 10 9.37 -17.74 17.13
C PHE A 10 10.83 -17.49 16.72
N GLU A 11 11.32 -16.29 16.97
CA GLU A 11 12.70 -15.87 16.63
C GLU A 11 13.69 -16.14 17.79
N ALA A 12 13.16 -16.49 18.96
CA ALA A 12 13.93 -16.86 20.15
C ALA A 12 13.41 -18.16 20.78
N ASN A 13 14.27 -18.84 21.54
CA ASN A 13 13.87 -19.99 22.35
C ASN A 13 13.05 -19.52 23.55
N LEU A 14 11.76 -19.84 23.57
CA LEU A 14 10.85 -19.59 24.68
C LEU A 14 10.63 -20.89 25.47
N THR A 15 11.69 -21.41 26.09
CA THR A 15 11.68 -22.71 26.78
C THR A 15 10.57 -22.82 27.83
N ARG A 16 10.30 -21.74 28.58
CA ARG A 16 9.22 -21.72 29.60
C ARG A 16 7.80 -21.79 29.03
N GLN A 17 7.65 -21.55 27.73
CA GLN A 17 6.39 -21.63 27.00
C GLN A 17 6.37 -22.80 26.02
N GLY A 18 7.45 -23.58 25.91
CA GLY A 18 7.53 -24.74 25.03
C GLY A 18 7.66 -24.39 23.54
N PHE A 19 8.29 -23.27 23.19
CA PHE A 19 8.57 -22.92 21.80
C PHE A 19 10.07 -22.78 21.54
N ALA A 20 10.53 -23.39 20.46
CA ALA A 20 11.91 -23.28 19.98
C ALA A 20 12.03 -22.23 18.88
N ARG A 21 13.23 -21.67 18.73
CA ARG A 21 13.53 -20.75 17.63
C ARG A 21 13.32 -21.44 16.28
N GLY A 22 12.66 -20.75 15.36
CA GLY A 22 12.32 -21.23 14.02
C GLY A 22 10.97 -21.94 13.95
N GLU A 23 10.33 -22.25 15.08
CA GLU A 23 8.99 -22.80 15.06
C GLU A 23 7.97 -21.77 14.58
N ARG A 24 6.94 -22.25 13.90
CA ARG A 24 5.83 -21.43 13.38
C ARG A 24 4.52 -22.13 13.68
N GLY A 25 3.53 -21.38 14.16
CA GLY A 25 2.19 -21.89 14.43
C GLY A 25 1.12 -20.96 13.89
N THR A 26 -0.03 -21.51 13.49
CA THR A 26 -1.17 -20.71 13.01
C THR A 26 -2.12 -20.44 14.16
N VAL A 27 -2.49 -19.17 14.35
CA VAL A 27 -3.48 -18.77 15.35
C VAL A 27 -4.83 -19.37 14.98
N ILE A 28 -5.38 -20.17 15.88
CA ILE A 28 -6.73 -20.73 15.79
C ILE A 28 -7.70 -20.06 16.77
N GLY A 29 -7.18 -19.31 17.75
CA GLY A 29 -8.01 -18.62 18.72
C GLY A 29 -7.20 -17.75 19.68
N VAL A 30 -7.89 -16.83 20.34
CA VAL A 30 -7.35 -16.04 21.45
C VAL A 30 -8.35 -16.09 22.59
N LYS A 31 -7.93 -16.62 23.75
CA LYS A 31 -8.76 -16.80 24.94
C LYS A 31 -8.02 -16.37 26.19
N ASP A 32 -8.63 -15.46 26.95
CA ASP A 32 -8.08 -14.89 28.19
C ASP A 32 -6.67 -14.29 28.00
N GLY A 33 -6.47 -13.57 26.88
CA GLY A 33 -5.17 -12.98 26.52
C GLY A 33 -4.12 -13.96 26.00
N LYS A 34 -4.40 -15.27 26.02
CA LYS A 34 -3.49 -16.32 25.53
C LYS A 34 -3.91 -16.78 24.15
N VAL A 35 -2.92 -17.08 23.32
CA VAL A 35 -3.06 -17.42 21.91
C VAL A 35 -2.99 -18.94 21.77
N GLU A 36 -3.95 -19.53 21.08
CA GLU A 36 -3.91 -20.94 20.71
C GLU A 36 -3.35 -21.07 19.30
N LEU A 37 -2.30 -21.88 19.16
CA LEU A 37 -1.55 -22.08 17.93
C LEU A 37 -1.68 -23.53 17.47
N ALA A 38 -2.18 -23.74 16.27
CA ALA A 38 -2.04 -25.01 15.56
C ALA A 38 -0.62 -25.11 15.00
N MET A 39 0.12 -26.10 15.46
CA MET A 39 1.49 -26.38 15.04
C MET A 39 1.51 -27.33 13.83
N PRO A 40 2.60 -27.33 13.02
CA PRO A 40 2.68 -28.17 11.81
C PRO A 40 2.59 -29.68 12.09
N ASN A 41 2.94 -30.11 13.30
CA ASN A 41 2.81 -31.50 13.76
C ASN A 41 1.37 -31.89 14.16
N GLY A 42 0.39 -31.00 14.00
CA GLY A 42 -1.00 -31.20 14.39
C GLY A 42 -1.31 -30.92 15.87
N GLU A 43 -0.30 -30.58 16.68
CA GLU A 43 -0.48 -30.21 18.08
C GLU A 43 -1.06 -28.81 18.21
N VAL A 44 -1.94 -28.61 19.18
CA VAL A 44 -2.36 -27.26 19.61
C VAL A 44 -1.53 -26.85 20.81
N ARG A 45 -0.74 -25.79 20.67
CA ARG A 45 0.05 -25.21 21.77
C ARG A 45 -0.46 -23.84 22.17
N ARG A 46 -0.40 -23.55 23.47
CA ARG A 46 -0.83 -22.28 24.05
C ARG A 46 0.36 -21.35 24.26
N PHE A 47 0.28 -20.16 23.69
CA PHE A 47 1.27 -19.10 23.79
C PHE A 47 0.73 -17.93 24.63
N ASP A 48 1.56 -17.39 25.51
CA ASP A 48 1.23 -16.29 26.41
C ASP A 48 2.09 -15.05 26.06
N PRO A 49 1.52 -14.07 25.33
CA PRO A 49 2.23 -12.85 24.94
C PRO A 49 2.74 -12.02 26.13
N ASP A 50 2.08 -12.08 27.29
CA ASP A 50 2.48 -11.28 28.46
C ASP A 50 3.76 -11.82 29.12
N ARG A 51 4.09 -13.09 28.83
CA ARG A 51 5.31 -13.76 29.28
C ARG A 51 6.46 -13.62 28.30
N LEU A 52 6.35 -12.73 27.31
CA LEU A 52 7.45 -12.42 26.41
C LEU A 52 8.60 -11.72 27.14
N PRO A 53 9.87 -12.07 26.85
CA PRO A 53 11.01 -11.37 27.42
C PRO A 53 11.03 -9.92 26.92
N ARG A 54 11.09 -8.95 27.85
CA ARG A 54 11.09 -7.52 27.51
C ARG A 54 12.47 -6.96 27.16
N ASN A 55 13.53 -7.70 27.45
CA ASN A 55 14.92 -7.23 27.38
C ASN A 55 15.72 -7.87 26.24
N LEU A 56 15.06 -8.38 25.20
CA LEU A 56 15.76 -8.93 24.05
C LEU A 56 16.17 -7.81 23.09
N LYS A 57 17.33 -8.00 22.44
CA LYS A 57 17.83 -7.10 21.39
C LYS A 57 16.97 -7.14 20.13
N HIS A 58 16.23 -8.23 19.93
CA HIS A 58 15.35 -8.46 18.80
C HIS A 58 14.03 -9.06 19.30
N ASP A 59 12.97 -8.88 18.54
CA ASP A 59 11.65 -9.42 18.88
C ASP A 59 11.73 -10.94 19.02
N ALA A 60 11.19 -11.48 20.11
CA ALA A 60 11.13 -12.93 20.31
C ALA A 60 10.14 -13.61 19.36
N VAL A 61 9.16 -12.86 18.85
CA VAL A 61 8.05 -13.36 18.07
C VAL A 61 7.70 -12.36 16.97
N THR A 62 7.49 -12.87 15.76
CA THR A 62 6.97 -12.11 14.61
C THR A 62 5.63 -12.67 14.18
N ILE A 63 4.67 -11.79 13.87
CA ILE A 63 3.34 -12.18 13.40
C ILE A 63 3.24 -11.89 11.90
N PHE A 64 2.91 -12.92 11.13
CA PHE A 64 2.70 -12.85 9.69
C PHE A 64 1.22 -13.02 9.36
N GLU A 65 0.80 -12.39 8.27
CA GLU A 65 -0.48 -12.66 7.63
C GLU A 65 -0.24 -13.58 6.44
N ARG A 66 -1.01 -14.67 6.34
CA ARG A 66 -0.90 -15.56 5.19
C ARG A 66 -1.54 -14.86 3.99
N LYS A 67 -0.74 -14.68 2.94
CA LYS A 67 -1.17 -14.12 1.66
C LYS A 67 -0.97 -15.18 0.59
N GLU A 68 -2.00 -15.41 -0.21
CA GLU A 68 -1.89 -16.25 -1.39
C GLU A 68 -1.57 -15.36 -2.60
N ILE A 69 -0.50 -15.69 -3.31
CA ILE A 69 0.00 -14.95 -4.46
C ILE A 69 0.10 -15.93 -5.63
N ALA A 70 -0.59 -15.63 -6.72
CA ALA A 70 -0.39 -16.33 -7.98
C ALA A 70 0.80 -15.71 -8.71
N LEU A 71 1.79 -16.53 -9.06
CA LEU A 71 2.95 -16.12 -9.84
C LEU A 71 2.86 -16.69 -11.25
N HIS A 72 3.19 -15.85 -12.23
CA HIS A 72 3.28 -16.18 -13.63
C HIS A 72 4.66 -15.82 -14.16
N GLN A 73 5.04 -16.46 -15.27
CA GLN A 73 6.24 -16.08 -16.00
C GLN A 73 6.16 -14.61 -16.43
N GLY A 74 7.25 -13.86 -16.23
CA GLY A 74 7.33 -12.43 -16.50
C GLY A 74 6.93 -11.55 -15.31
N ASP A 75 6.37 -12.10 -14.24
CA ASP A 75 5.99 -11.30 -13.08
C ASP A 75 7.20 -10.60 -12.44
N ARG A 76 6.97 -9.35 -12.04
CA ARG A 76 7.92 -8.60 -11.20
C ARG A 76 7.62 -8.92 -9.75
N ILE A 77 8.63 -9.38 -9.03
CA ILE A 77 8.57 -9.68 -7.60
C ILE A 77 9.53 -8.78 -6.82
N ARG A 78 9.23 -8.58 -5.54
CA ARG A 78 10.09 -7.87 -4.59
C ARG A 78 10.36 -8.76 -3.40
N TRP A 79 11.61 -8.81 -2.97
CA TRP A 79 11.98 -9.50 -1.74
C TRP A 79 11.52 -8.73 -0.51
N THR A 80 10.94 -9.43 0.45
CA THR A 80 10.51 -8.87 1.75
C THR A 80 11.49 -9.22 2.88
N ALA A 81 12.52 -10.01 2.58
CA ALA A 81 13.59 -10.38 3.49
C ALA A 81 14.92 -10.54 2.74
N LYS A 82 16.03 -10.54 3.48
CA LYS A 82 17.37 -10.76 2.95
C LYS A 82 17.75 -12.26 3.00
N ASP A 83 18.42 -12.73 1.96
CA ASP A 83 19.18 -13.99 1.94
C ASP A 83 20.65 -13.68 1.61
N GLY A 84 21.49 -13.65 2.64
CA GLY A 84 22.90 -13.31 2.50
C GLY A 84 23.72 -14.35 1.75
N ALA A 85 23.32 -15.62 1.74
CA ALA A 85 24.08 -16.69 1.07
C ALA A 85 23.94 -16.60 -0.45
N ARG A 86 22.76 -16.18 -0.92
CA ARG A 86 22.46 -16.00 -2.35
C ARG A 86 22.62 -14.56 -2.84
N GLY A 87 22.84 -13.61 -1.93
CA GLY A 87 22.97 -12.19 -2.27
C GLY A 87 21.63 -11.50 -2.56
N LEU A 88 20.50 -12.09 -2.14
CA LEU A 88 19.18 -11.50 -2.31
C LEU A 88 18.93 -10.47 -1.21
N LEU A 89 18.69 -9.21 -1.56
CA LEU A 89 18.49 -8.13 -0.59
C LEU A 89 17.01 -7.83 -0.39
N ASN A 90 16.63 -7.46 0.83
CA ASN A 90 15.29 -6.99 1.12
C ASN A 90 15.01 -5.70 0.33
N GLY A 91 13.87 -5.65 -0.37
CA GLY A 91 13.47 -4.52 -1.19
C GLY A 91 13.89 -4.63 -2.66
N ASP A 92 14.84 -5.51 -3.00
CA ASP A 92 15.28 -5.68 -4.38
C ASP A 92 14.17 -6.30 -5.23
N ILE A 93 14.12 -5.88 -6.50
CA ILE A 93 13.22 -6.40 -7.52
C ILE A 93 13.90 -7.53 -8.29
N ALA A 94 13.14 -8.59 -8.53
CA ALA A 94 13.50 -9.68 -9.43
C ALA A 94 12.34 -9.95 -10.40
N HIS A 95 12.62 -10.70 -11.47
CA HIS A 95 11.64 -11.11 -12.46
C HIS A 95 11.50 -12.62 -12.47
N VAL A 96 10.28 -13.13 -12.56
CA VAL A 96 10.05 -14.57 -12.75
C VAL A 96 10.42 -14.94 -14.18
N ALA A 97 11.57 -15.59 -14.35
CA ALA A 97 12.09 -15.97 -15.66
C ALA A 97 11.38 -17.21 -16.21
N ARG A 98 11.09 -18.18 -15.35
CA ARG A 98 10.51 -19.47 -15.72
C ARG A 98 9.84 -20.14 -14.51
N ILE A 99 8.81 -20.92 -14.76
CA ILE A 99 8.15 -21.76 -13.75
C ILE A 99 8.05 -23.18 -14.35
N ASP A 100 8.66 -24.16 -13.69
CA ASP A 100 8.73 -25.54 -14.18
C ASP A 100 8.38 -26.49 -13.04
N GLY A 101 7.13 -26.98 -13.09
CA GLY A 101 6.59 -27.81 -12.03
C GLY A 101 6.68 -27.11 -10.67
N ASP A 102 7.61 -27.58 -9.85
CA ASP A 102 7.80 -27.16 -8.46
C ASP A 102 8.96 -26.18 -8.26
N THR A 103 9.58 -25.72 -9.34
CA THR A 103 10.72 -24.79 -9.30
C THR A 103 10.39 -23.49 -10.01
N ILE A 104 10.69 -22.37 -9.36
CA ILE A 104 10.57 -21.03 -9.92
C ILE A 104 11.98 -20.49 -10.13
N THR A 105 12.32 -20.16 -11.37
CA THR A 105 13.57 -19.47 -11.70
C THR A 105 13.31 -17.96 -11.73
N VAL A 106 14.10 -17.20 -10.98
CA VAL A 106 14.02 -15.73 -10.93
C VAL A 106 15.32 -15.09 -11.41
N THR A 107 15.20 -13.98 -12.12
CA THR A 107 16.33 -13.11 -12.52
C THR A 107 16.39 -11.90 -11.60
N THR A 108 17.47 -11.76 -10.85
CA THR A 108 17.73 -10.59 -9.98
C THR A 108 18.13 -9.35 -10.79
N SER A 109 18.15 -8.20 -10.13
CA SER A 109 18.55 -6.91 -10.74
C SER A 109 19.98 -6.90 -11.31
N ASP A 110 20.88 -7.72 -10.76
CA ASP A 110 22.25 -7.91 -11.27
C ASP A 110 22.34 -8.97 -12.39
N GLY A 111 21.20 -9.46 -12.89
CA GLY A 111 21.10 -10.41 -14.00
C GLY A 111 21.36 -11.87 -13.64
N LYS A 112 21.57 -12.20 -12.36
CA LYS A 112 21.77 -13.60 -11.94
C LYS A 112 20.46 -14.37 -11.91
N LEU A 113 20.56 -15.65 -12.27
CA LEU A 113 19.45 -16.59 -12.17
C LEU A 113 19.52 -17.35 -10.85
N HIS A 114 18.38 -17.46 -10.17
CA HIS A 114 18.22 -18.25 -8.95
C HIS A 114 17.03 -19.19 -9.10
N ASP A 115 17.27 -20.48 -8.88
CA ASP A 115 16.21 -21.48 -8.81
C ASP A 115 15.71 -21.61 -7.38
N LEU A 116 14.41 -21.50 -7.21
CA LEU A 116 13.69 -21.62 -5.94
C LEU A 116 12.80 -22.86 -6.03
N ALA A 117 13.25 -23.95 -5.42
CA ALA A 117 12.46 -25.17 -5.34
C ALA A 117 11.30 -25.03 -4.34
N ARG A 118 10.28 -25.89 -4.46
CA ARG A 118 9.20 -25.99 -3.47
C ARG A 118 9.77 -26.14 -2.06
N GLY A 119 9.31 -25.29 -1.15
CA GLY A 119 9.78 -25.25 0.23
C GLY A 119 10.99 -24.33 0.46
N ASP A 120 11.50 -23.67 -0.58
CA ASP A 120 12.49 -22.61 -0.40
C ASP A 120 11.91 -21.47 0.46
N PRO A 121 12.56 -21.08 1.57
CA PRO A 121 12.06 -20.04 2.45
C PRO A 121 11.83 -18.69 1.75
N MET A 122 12.55 -18.42 0.65
CA MET A 122 12.38 -17.17 -0.10
C MET A 122 11.07 -17.11 -0.88
N LEU A 123 10.43 -18.25 -1.19
CA LEU A 123 9.09 -18.27 -1.78
C LEU A 123 8.01 -17.70 -0.84
N GLU A 124 8.25 -17.71 0.47
CA GLU A 124 7.37 -17.08 1.46
C GLU A 124 7.76 -15.62 1.77
N ARG A 125 8.87 -15.15 1.19
CA ARG A 125 9.49 -13.85 1.50
C ARG A 125 9.56 -12.95 0.26
N LEU A 126 8.50 -13.00 -0.54
CA LEU A 126 8.32 -12.20 -1.72
C LEU A 126 6.91 -11.62 -1.78
N ASP A 127 6.75 -10.56 -2.57
CA ASP A 127 5.45 -10.05 -3.00
C ASP A 127 5.55 -9.62 -4.47
N LEU A 128 4.42 -9.42 -5.15
CA LEU A 128 4.39 -8.82 -6.47
C LEU A 128 4.81 -7.35 -6.38
N ALA A 129 5.67 -6.91 -7.29
CA ALA A 129 6.25 -5.57 -7.33
C ALA A 129 5.50 -4.61 -8.26
N TYR A 130 4.21 -4.88 -8.54
CA TYR A 130 3.40 -4.03 -9.42
C TYR A 130 2.97 -2.71 -8.77
N ALA A 131 2.80 -2.71 -7.46
CA ALA A 131 2.53 -1.53 -6.66
C ALA A 131 3.44 -1.55 -5.44
N ILE A 132 4.06 -0.42 -5.14
CA ILE A 132 4.94 -0.27 -3.99
C ILE A 132 4.51 0.94 -3.18
N ASN A 133 4.66 0.84 -1.86
CA ASN A 133 4.42 1.98 -0.99
C ASN A 133 5.52 3.01 -1.18
N VAL A 134 5.19 4.30 -1.00
CA VAL A 134 6.12 5.42 -1.15
C VAL A 134 7.42 5.25 -0.34
N HIS A 135 7.34 4.71 0.88
CA HIS A 135 8.52 4.42 1.69
C HIS A 135 9.45 3.37 1.09
N VAL A 136 8.90 2.38 0.37
CA VAL A 136 9.67 1.33 -0.30
C VAL A 136 10.27 1.85 -1.60
N ALA A 137 9.62 2.83 -2.25
CA ALA A 137 10.14 3.50 -3.43
C ALA A 137 11.38 4.37 -3.14
N GLN A 138 11.76 4.58 -1.87
CA GLN A 138 12.90 5.41 -1.52
C GLN A 138 14.21 4.86 -2.12
N GLY A 139 14.85 5.65 -2.99
CA GLY A 139 16.08 5.25 -3.70
C GLY A 139 15.81 4.56 -5.04
N MET A 140 14.56 4.33 -5.40
CA MET A 140 14.18 3.86 -6.73
C MET A 140 13.99 5.04 -7.69
N THR A 141 14.17 4.80 -8.99
CA THR A 141 13.80 5.76 -10.02
C THR A 141 13.08 5.03 -11.13
N ALA A 142 11.91 5.52 -11.51
CA ALA A 142 11.13 5.01 -12.63
C ALA A 142 10.97 6.14 -13.66
N GLN A 143 11.02 5.82 -14.96
CA GLN A 143 10.72 6.84 -15.98
C GLN A 143 9.26 7.29 -15.90
N ASN A 144 8.34 6.34 -15.78
CA ASN A 144 6.90 6.57 -15.69
C ASN A 144 6.36 5.98 -14.39
N GLY A 145 5.41 6.65 -13.76
CA GLY A 145 4.82 6.16 -12.51
C GLY A 145 3.40 6.66 -12.26
N ILE A 146 2.63 5.83 -11.56
CA ILE A 146 1.28 6.17 -11.11
C ILE A 146 1.31 6.25 -9.58
N ILE A 147 0.91 7.39 -9.04
CA ILE A 147 0.78 7.63 -7.61
C ILE A 147 -0.70 7.50 -7.27
N MET A 148 -1.03 6.69 -6.27
CA MET A 148 -2.38 6.59 -5.74
C MET A 148 -2.42 7.23 -4.35
N MET A 149 -3.34 8.17 -4.13
CA MET A 149 -3.60 8.77 -2.82
C MET A 149 -5.09 8.91 -2.62
N SER A 150 -5.62 8.47 -1.48
CA SER A 150 -7.05 8.63 -1.15
C SER A 150 -7.23 9.65 -0.02
N GLU A 151 -8.30 10.43 -0.05
CA GLU A 151 -8.68 11.36 1.03
C GLU A 151 -8.84 10.66 2.40
N ARG A 152 -9.09 9.34 2.38
CA ARG A 152 -9.29 8.50 3.57
C ARG A 152 -7.98 8.24 4.31
N GLU A 153 -6.85 8.36 3.63
CA GLU A 153 -5.52 8.12 4.18
C GLU A 153 -4.90 9.40 4.77
N ARG A 154 -5.68 10.18 5.54
CA ARG A 154 -5.26 11.47 6.14
C ARG A 154 -3.83 11.43 6.69
N MET A 155 -3.51 10.41 7.47
CA MET A 155 -2.24 10.37 8.20
C MET A 155 -1.04 10.02 7.32
N LEU A 156 -1.27 9.51 6.11
CA LEU A 156 -0.25 9.20 5.12
C LEU A 156 -0.10 10.32 4.08
N ASN A 157 -1.17 11.11 3.87
CA ASN A 157 -1.19 12.28 3.01
C ASN A 157 -0.47 13.46 3.68
N THR A 158 0.85 13.46 3.54
CA THR A 158 1.76 14.51 4.03
C THR A 158 2.61 15.04 2.89
N SER A 159 3.12 16.26 3.04
CA SER A 159 4.05 16.89 2.11
C SER A 159 5.26 15.99 1.85
N ALA A 160 5.84 15.42 2.92
CA ALA A 160 7.01 14.54 2.81
C ALA A 160 6.73 13.28 2.00
N SER A 161 5.61 12.59 2.25
CA SER A 161 5.22 11.40 1.48
C SER A 161 4.98 11.74 0.01
N PHE A 162 4.29 12.84 -0.26
CA PHE A 162 4.01 13.27 -1.62
C PHE A 162 5.29 13.62 -2.40
N LEU A 163 6.18 14.43 -1.81
CA LEU A 163 7.44 14.82 -2.43
C LEU A 163 8.33 13.60 -2.70
N VAL A 164 8.42 12.67 -1.75
CA VAL A 164 9.15 11.41 -1.96
C VAL A 164 8.54 10.65 -3.13
N ALA A 165 7.21 10.51 -3.22
CA ALA A 165 6.57 9.77 -4.31
C ALA A 165 6.87 10.38 -5.69
N VAL A 166 6.70 11.70 -5.83
CA VAL A 166 6.88 12.38 -7.12
C VAL A 166 8.35 12.37 -7.56
N THR A 167 9.29 12.58 -6.64
CA THR A 167 10.74 12.59 -6.96
C THR A 167 11.32 11.23 -7.37
N ARG A 168 10.55 10.12 -7.23
CA ARG A 168 10.94 8.82 -7.79
C ARG A 168 10.59 8.66 -9.27
N ILE A 169 9.80 9.57 -9.84
CA ILE A 169 9.34 9.50 -11.22
C ILE A 169 10.10 10.54 -12.03
N ALA A 170 10.83 10.08 -13.06
CA ALA A 170 11.77 10.92 -13.80
C ALA A 170 11.13 11.68 -14.96
N GLU A 171 10.10 11.11 -15.61
CA GLU A 171 9.50 11.68 -16.83
C GLU A 171 7.99 11.91 -16.64
N ASN A 172 7.18 10.84 -16.56
CA ASN A 172 5.72 10.96 -16.58
C ASN A 172 5.09 10.42 -15.29
N ALA A 173 4.52 11.31 -14.50
CA ALA A 173 3.79 10.95 -13.29
C ALA A 173 2.27 11.17 -13.46
N THR A 174 1.47 10.23 -12.97
CA THR A 174 0.01 10.33 -12.93
C THR A 174 -0.48 10.17 -11.50
N LEU A 175 -1.23 11.15 -10.98
CA LEU A 175 -1.87 11.06 -9.67
C LEU A 175 -3.31 10.57 -9.81
N VAL A 176 -3.65 9.49 -9.11
CA VAL A 176 -4.99 8.93 -9.02
C VAL A 176 -5.51 9.15 -7.60
N THR A 177 -6.62 9.89 -7.48
CA THR A 177 -7.25 10.23 -6.20
C THR A 177 -8.77 10.15 -6.29
N ASP A 178 -9.41 9.84 -5.16
CA ASP A 178 -10.87 9.87 -5.00
C ASP A 178 -11.42 11.29 -4.77
N ASN A 179 -10.60 12.21 -4.25
CA ASN A 179 -10.97 13.61 -4.03
C ASN A 179 -9.75 14.54 -4.10
N PRO A 180 -9.53 15.25 -5.23
CA PRO A 180 -8.34 16.07 -5.44
C PRO A 180 -8.23 17.21 -4.42
N ASP A 181 -9.29 17.99 -4.21
CA ASP A 181 -9.28 19.16 -3.31
C ASP A 181 -8.95 18.78 -1.86
N ARG A 182 -9.40 17.59 -1.43
CA ARG A 182 -9.11 17.11 -0.07
C ARG A 182 -7.70 16.55 0.06
N VAL A 183 -7.20 15.83 -0.92
CA VAL A 183 -5.83 15.32 -0.89
C VAL A 183 -4.84 16.49 -0.94
N GLU A 184 -5.06 17.48 -1.80
CA GLU A 184 -4.27 18.72 -1.91
C GLU A 184 -4.14 19.41 -0.54
N ARG A 185 -5.27 19.77 0.08
CA ARG A 185 -5.27 20.40 1.42
C ARG A 185 -4.57 19.56 2.48
N GLN A 186 -4.71 18.23 2.43
CA GLN A 186 -4.07 17.35 3.41
C GLN A 186 -2.55 17.34 3.23
N VAL A 187 -2.07 17.27 2.00
CA VAL A 187 -0.64 17.31 1.66
C VAL A 187 -0.04 18.67 2.01
N GLU A 188 -0.74 19.78 1.78
CA GLU A 188 -0.22 21.13 2.08
C GLU A 188 -0.15 21.42 3.58
N THR A 189 -1.14 20.96 4.35
CA THR A 189 -1.27 21.34 5.77
C THR A 189 -0.52 20.42 6.72
N ARG A 190 0.02 19.30 6.23
CA ARG A 190 0.75 18.31 7.03
C ARG A 190 2.16 18.09 6.51
N SER A 191 3.16 18.54 7.26
CA SER A 191 4.56 18.32 6.90
C SER A 191 4.93 16.83 6.91
N GLY A 192 4.30 16.05 7.80
CA GLY A 192 4.74 14.69 8.13
C GLY A 192 5.97 14.65 9.04
N ALA A 193 6.37 15.79 9.61
CA ALA A 193 7.41 15.86 10.61
C ALA A 193 6.97 15.12 11.89
N LYS A 194 7.86 14.31 12.44
CA LYS A 194 7.60 13.60 13.70
C LYS A 194 7.96 14.54 14.84
N THR A 195 6.98 14.93 15.65
CA THR A 195 7.24 15.74 16.86
C THR A 195 8.09 14.93 17.83
N SER A 196 9.22 15.50 18.26
CA SER A 196 10.09 14.89 19.26
C SER A 196 9.46 15.00 20.65
N ALA A 197 9.69 13.99 21.50
CA ALA A 197 9.28 14.03 22.91
C ALA A 197 9.85 15.26 23.64
N LEU A 198 11.01 15.75 23.19
CA LEU A 198 11.67 16.93 23.72
C LEU A 198 10.98 18.25 23.31
N GLU A 199 10.40 18.31 22.11
CA GLU A 199 9.63 19.46 21.61
C GLU A 199 8.25 19.51 22.27
N THR A 200 7.61 18.34 22.43
CA THR A 200 6.34 18.23 23.16
C THR A 200 6.51 18.63 24.63
N ALA A 201 7.59 18.19 25.28
CA ALA A 201 7.90 18.58 26.67
C ALA A 201 8.18 20.09 26.83
N ARG A 202 8.61 20.76 25.76
CA ARG A 202 8.84 22.22 25.73
C ARG A 202 7.58 23.02 25.38
N GLY A 203 6.46 22.37 25.07
CA GLY A 203 5.21 23.03 24.69
C GLY A 203 5.16 23.51 23.23
N ASP A 204 6.18 23.19 22.44
CA ASP A 204 6.25 23.52 21.01
C ASP A 204 5.39 22.54 20.21
N THR A 205 4.07 22.73 20.27
CA THR A 205 3.07 21.90 19.55
C THR A 205 2.96 22.24 18.06
N ASN A 206 3.88 23.06 17.53
CA ASN A 206 3.89 23.44 16.12
C ASN A 206 4.42 22.33 15.19
N GLY A 207 4.85 21.19 15.73
CA GLY A 207 5.59 20.16 14.98
C GLY A 207 4.84 19.43 13.85
N ASP A 208 3.51 19.54 13.75
CA ASP A 208 2.74 18.92 12.64
C ASP A 208 2.42 19.91 11.52
N ARG A 209 2.58 21.22 11.79
CA ARG A 209 2.46 22.26 10.75
C ARG A 209 3.84 22.49 10.16
N PRO A 210 3.99 22.46 8.82
CA PRO A 210 5.26 22.78 8.21
C PRO A 210 5.68 24.19 8.66
N ASN A 211 6.90 24.32 9.17
CA ASN A 211 7.41 25.62 9.56
C ASN A 211 7.63 26.49 8.30
N GLN A 212 7.70 27.82 8.43
CA GLN A 212 7.82 28.71 7.25
C GLN A 212 9.05 28.44 6.37
N GLN A 213 10.15 27.94 6.95
CA GLN A 213 11.34 27.52 6.20
C GLN A 213 11.11 26.20 5.45
N GLU A 214 10.38 25.25 6.03
CA GLU A 214 9.97 23.99 5.37
C GLU A 214 8.99 24.25 4.23
N VAL A 215 8.03 25.17 4.42
CA VAL A 215 7.12 25.63 3.35
C VAL A 215 7.89 26.32 2.23
N ALA A 216 8.88 27.15 2.56
CA ALA A 216 9.71 27.83 1.57
C ALA A 216 10.61 26.85 0.80
N ALA A 217 11.27 25.91 1.49
CA ALA A 217 12.07 24.87 0.87
C ALA A 217 11.23 23.94 0.00
N MET A 218 10.01 23.60 0.45
CA MET A 218 9.04 22.83 -0.34
C MET A 218 8.57 23.60 -1.58
N SER A 219 8.31 24.90 -1.47
CA SER A 219 7.98 25.75 -2.62
C SER A 219 9.12 25.78 -3.64
N GLU A 220 10.37 25.83 -3.17
CA GLU A 220 11.54 25.71 -4.06
C GLU A 220 11.69 24.33 -4.68
N ASP A 221 11.48 23.25 -3.92
CA ASP A 221 11.61 21.89 -4.44
C ASP A 221 10.50 21.59 -5.46
N LEU A 222 9.28 22.07 -5.22
CA LEU A 222 8.19 22.01 -6.19
C LEU A 222 8.47 22.87 -7.44
N LYS A 223 9.12 24.03 -7.30
CA LYS A 223 9.58 24.84 -8.45
C LYS A 223 10.69 24.16 -9.24
N LYS A 224 11.69 23.55 -8.58
CA LYS A 224 12.74 22.77 -9.25
C LYS A 224 12.16 21.54 -9.96
N LEU A 225 11.15 20.94 -9.36
CA LEU A 225 10.40 19.82 -9.93
C LEU A 225 9.56 20.27 -11.14
N ALA A 226 8.98 21.48 -11.08
CA ALA A 226 8.33 22.16 -12.21
C ALA A 226 9.25 22.38 -13.40
N GLU A 227 10.45 22.87 -13.11
CA GLU A 227 11.46 23.13 -14.13
C GLU A 227 11.95 21.84 -14.80
N LYS A 228 11.98 20.73 -14.06
CA LYS A 228 12.43 19.42 -14.57
C LYS A 228 11.36 18.62 -15.29
N LEU A 229 10.14 18.59 -14.76
CA LEU A 229 9.03 17.77 -15.28
C LEU A 229 8.10 18.54 -16.22
N GLY A 230 8.41 19.81 -16.47
CA GLY A 230 7.62 20.70 -17.31
C GLY A 230 6.57 21.49 -16.50
N PRO A 231 6.23 22.71 -16.96
CA PRO A 231 5.33 23.61 -16.25
C PRO A 231 3.91 23.05 -16.10
N GLU A 232 3.46 22.16 -16.99
CA GLU A 232 2.13 21.53 -16.89
C GLU A 232 2.02 20.56 -15.71
N PHE A 233 3.08 19.79 -15.43
CA PHE A 233 3.08 18.83 -14.33
C PHE A 233 3.14 19.52 -12.97
N ALA A 234 3.94 20.56 -12.85
CA ALA A 234 3.95 21.36 -11.62
C ALA A 234 2.78 22.31 -11.49
N LEU A 235 2.19 22.85 -12.57
CA LEU A 235 0.90 23.52 -12.47
C LEU A 235 -0.20 22.53 -12.06
N ALA A 236 -0.19 21.27 -12.48
CA ALA A 236 -1.18 20.29 -12.00
C ALA A 236 -1.05 19.98 -10.50
N VAL A 237 0.17 20.07 -9.95
CA VAL A 237 0.47 19.88 -8.53
C VAL A 237 0.31 21.17 -7.70
N LEU A 238 0.52 22.35 -8.30
CA LEU A 238 0.53 23.66 -7.62
C LEU A 238 -0.69 24.54 -7.90
N THR A 239 -1.44 24.26 -8.97
CA THR A 239 -2.55 25.08 -9.43
C THR A 239 -3.67 24.20 -9.94
N ASN A 240 -4.60 23.92 -9.04
CA ASN A 240 -5.95 23.56 -9.40
C ASN A 240 -6.55 24.69 -10.28
N LYS A 241 -6.55 24.51 -11.62
CA LYS A 241 -7.47 25.14 -12.58
C LYS A 241 -7.32 24.56 -14.01
N GLU A 242 -8.29 23.73 -14.37
CA GLU A 242 -8.76 23.38 -15.73
C GLU A 242 -7.73 23.36 -16.87
N ARG A 243 -7.37 22.14 -17.33
CA ARG A 243 -7.67 21.62 -18.68
C ARG A 243 -7.17 20.17 -18.88
N ASP A 244 -8.05 19.37 -19.50
CA ASP A 244 -7.90 18.01 -20.03
C ASP A 244 -7.12 16.98 -19.20
N ILE A 245 -7.75 16.54 -18.11
CA ILE A 245 -7.55 15.16 -17.63
C ILE A 245 -8.49 14.28 -18.45
N THR A 246 -7.94 13.48 -19.36
CA THR A 246 -8.72 12.42 -20.01
C THR A 246 -9.09 11.39 -18.95
N LEU A 247 -10.31 11.52 -18.41
CA LEU A 247 -10.93 10.50 -17.57
C LEU A 247 -11.25 9.29 -18.48
N GLU A 248 -10.34 8.34 -18.57
CA GLU A 248 -10.70 7.00 -19.04
C GLU A 248 -11.71 6.42 -18.04
N LYS A 249 -12.98 6.42 -18.46
CA LYS A 249 -14.06 5.78 -17.71
C LYS A 249 -13.69 4.32 -17.47
N PRO A 250 -13.82 3.80 -16.24
CA PRO A 250 -13.59 2.39 -15.98
C PRO A 250 -14.57 1.54 -16.81
N LEU A 251 -14.02 0.62 -17.60
CA LEU A 251 -14.74 -0.49 -18.21
C LEU A 251 -15.17 -1.47 -17.12
N TYR A 252 -16.21 -1.12 -16.37
CA TYR A 252 -17.02 -2.08 -15.62
C TYR A 252 -18.49 -1.67 -15.72
N ARG A 253 -19.14 -2.09 -16.81
CA ARG A 253 -20.60 -2.16 -16.88
C ARG A 253 -21.01 -3.50 -16.28
N SER A 254 -21.22 -3.54 -14.96
CA SER A 254 -22.07 -4.57 -14.37
C SER A 254 -23.51 -4.08 -14.44
N GLU A 255 -24.28 -4.67 -15.36
CA GLU A 255 -25.73 -4.64 -15.31
C GLU A 255 -26.21 -5.20 -13.97
N ARG A 256 -26.98 -4.41 -13.23
CA ARG A 256 -28.26 -4.83 -12.64
C ARG A 256 -28.95 -3.60 -12.06
N GLY A 257 -30.06 -3.26 -12.69
CA GLY A 257 -30.86 -2.08 -12.35
C GLY A 257 -31.62 -2.21 -11.03
N ARG A 258 -32.12 -1.05 -10.59
CA ARG A 258 -33.47 -0.81 -10.07
C ARG A 258 -33.59 0.68 -9.73
N GLY A 259 -34.63 1.32 -10.28
CA GLY A 259 -35.26 2.47 -9.62
C GLY A 259 -35.23 3.82 -10.33
N SER A 260 -35.67 3.93 -11.60
CA SER A 260 -36.16 5.20 -12.15
C SER A 260 -37.05 4.96 -13.39
N GLY A 261 -38.25 4.43 -13.19
CA GLY A 261 -39.20 4.17 -14.28
C GLY A 261 -40.59 4.81 -14.13
N GLU A 262 -40.91 5.41 -12.98
CA GLU A 262 -42.29 5.81 -12.66
C GLU A 262 -42.58 7.32 -12.77
N ARG A 263 -41.62 8.16 -13.21
CA ARG A 263 -41.85 9.62 -13.31
C ARG A 263 -41.87 10.19 -14.72
N GLU A 264 -41.66 9.34 -15.73
CA GLU A 264 -41.62 9.75 -17.13
C GLU A 264 -42.86 9.26 -17.91
N ILE A 265 -43.42 8.12 -17.53
CA ILE A 265 -44.62 7.52 -18.16
C ILE A 265 -45.91 8.29 -17.83
N ASP A 266 -45.99 8.97 -16.67
CA ASP A 266 -47.17 9.76 -16.31
C ASP A 266 -47.24 11.11 -17.04
N ARG A 267 -46.10 11.64 -17.50
CA ARG A 267 -46.04 12.93 -18.19
C ARG A 267 -46.47 12.79 -19.66
N GLU A 268 -46.14 11.66 -20.31
CA GLU A 268 -46.56 11.38 -21.69
C GLU A 268 -48.07 11.07 -21.80
N ARG A 269 -48.66 10.36 -20.84
CA ARG A 269 -50.12 10.10 -20.82
C ARG A 269 -50.98 11.33 -20.50
N GLN A 270 -50.39 12.36 -19.91
CA GLN A 270 -51.09 13.62 -19.66
C GLN A 270 -51.12 14.49 -20.93
N LEU A 271 -50.03 14.49 -21.70
CA LEU A 271 -49.93 15.20 -22.99
C LEU A 271 -50.74 14.56 -24.12
N GLU A 272 -50.98 13.24 -24.10
CA GLU A 272 -51.91 12.60 -25.05
C GLU A 272 -53.38 12.93 -24.77
N ARG A 273 -53.79 13.01 -23.49
CA ARG A 273 -55.17 13.37 -23.11
C ARG A 273 -55.54 14.82 -23.42
N GLU A 274 -54.58 15.74 -23.34
CA GLU A 274 -54.80 17.14 -23.74
C GLU A 274 -54.93 17.30 -25.27
N ARG A 275 -54.23 16.48 -26.05
CA ARG A 275 -54.30 16.49 -27.52
C ARG A 275 -55.59 15.88 -28.09
N ASP A 276 -56.22 14.97 -27.37
CA ASP A 276 -57.50 14.37 -27.77
C ASP A 276 -58.71 15.25 -27.43
N LEU A 277 -58.59 16.18 -26.48
CA LEU A 277 -59.64 17.16 -26.14
C LEU A 277 -59.71 18.33 -27.13
N GLU A 278 -58.61 18.66 -27.81
CA GLU A 278 -58.57 19.72 -28.84
C GLU A 278 -58.99 19.27 -30.25
N ARG A 279 -59.14 17.95 -30.50
CA ARG A 279 -59.65 17.42 -31.78
C ARG A 279 -61.14 17.06 -31.78
N GLY A 280 -61.84 17.37 -30.70
CA GLY A 280 -63.25 17.01 -30.49
C GLY A 280 -64.22 18.20 -30.31
N ARG A 281 -63.87 19.41 -30.78
CA ARG A 281 -64.77 20.58 -30.82
C ARG A 281 -64.74 21.28 -32.16
#